data_AF-A0A9D2FYI8-F1
#
_entry.id   AF-A0A9D2FYI8-F1
#
_cell.length_a   1.000
_cell.length_b   1.000
_cell.length_c   1.000
_cell.angle_alpha   90.00
_cell.angle_beta   90.00
_cell.angle_gamma   90.00
#
_symmetry.space_group_name_H-M   'P 1'
#
loop_
_entity.id
_entity.type
_entity.pdbx_description
1 polymer ?
#
loop_
_entity_poly.entity_id
_entity_poly.type
_entity_poly.pdbx_seq_one_letter_code
_entity_poly.pdbx_strand_id
1 'polypeptide(L)'
;MEHIICSISACVIGFTASFFAFAALHMANRKQPTRLQKLSVWIFAIWSVDTLKDLLLPIYGYEEEGLSTAIFFIDGWLLLTFTAFLREVCPPKPGKRRENRYLLPAHFVYIAIPFVALSVAQAIFQKDWITTLYMWMLVVFGSITIVASLKRAHRYREFLKQHYSDITHRDITRITYSFIAGSFFYMLSWLIISLVNNPLFDILYYTTGIVLWLTVIRQSENLEPTEEIPLPEPITEPLGTKAYAFEDDLRKAMDEKELYLDPNLTLQSLAIAIGTNRTYLSRYLSEVKGTNFCDYINQQRIFQKSIPLLADENKYTLDYVALKSGFNSLSTFQRAFCKYKGITPGQFRDQSLGPCTSPTPKKTTL
;
A
#
# COMPACT_ATOMS: atom_id res chain seq x y z
N MET A 1 23.76 -24.21 26.77
CA MET A 1 22.53 -23.54 26.28
C MET A 1 22.87 -22.60 25.14
N GLU A 2 23.87 -21.73 25.29
CA GLU A 2 24.32 -20.79 24.25
C GLU A 2 24.71 -21.43 22.91
N HIS A 3 25.47 -22.53 22.90
CA HIS A 3 25.79 -23.25 21.65
C HIS A 3 24.57 -23.74 20.87
N ILE A 4 23.50 -24.14 21.56
CA ILE A 4 22.25 -24.56 20.90
C ILE A 4 21.57 -23.34 20.27
N ILE A 5 21.56 -22.21 20.97
CA ILE A 5 20.95 -20.96 20.49
C ILE A 5 21.71 -20.43 19.26
N CYS A 6 23.05 -20.46 19.26
CA CYS A 6 23.84 -20.07 18.08
C CYS A 6 23.54 -20.96 16.86
N SER A 7 23.46 -22.28 17.04
CA SER A 7 23.10 -23.21 15.95
C SER A 7 21.68 -22.96 15.42
N ILE A 8 20.74 -22.63 16.31
CA ILE A 8 19.38 -22.25 15.90
C ILE A 8 19.40 -20.93 15.12
N SER A 9 20.14 -19.91 15.59
CA SER A 9 20.28 -18.63 14.88
C SER A 9 20.83 -18.83 13.46
N ALA A 10 21.93 -19.59 13.30
CA ALA A 10 22.49 -19.91 11.98
C ALA A 10 21.50 -20.64 11.07
N CYS A 11 20.72 -21.59 11.62
CA CYS A 11 19.68 -22.29 10.88
C CYS A 11 18.57 -21.32 10.41
N VAL A 12 18.15 -20.38 11.26
CA VAL A 12 17.16 -19.36 10.93
C VAL A 12 17.66 -18.42 9.83
N ILE A 13 18.94 -18.01 9.87
CA ILE A 13 19.57 -17.22 8.81
C ILE A 13 19.51 -17.96 7.47
N GLY A 14 19.94 -19.23 7.45
CA GLY A 14 19.90 -20.05 6.23
C GLY A 14 18.49 -20.28 5.68
N PHE A 15 17.51 -20.49 6.57
CA PHE A 15 16.10 -20.58 6.19
C PHE A 15 15.58 -19.27 5.59
N THR A 16 15.99 -18.14 6.15
CA THR A 16 15.60 -16.79 5.69
C THR A 16 16.18 -16.49 4.31
N ALA A 17 17.46 -16.80 4.08
CA ALA A 17 18.08 -16.67 2.77
C ALA A 17 17.39 -17.55 1.71
N SER A 18 17.03 -18.79 2.09
CA SER A 18 16.29 -19.73 1.23
C SER A 18 14.87 -19.24 0.92
N PHE A 19 14.19 -18.65 1.91
CA PHE A 19 12.86 -18.05 1.73
C PHE A 19 12.90 -16.92 0.68
N PHE A 20 13.87 -16.01 0.76
CA PHE A 20 14.01 -14.92 -0.21
C PHE A 20 14.36 -15.43 -1.61
N ALA A 21 15.27 -16.40 -1.73
CA ALA A 21 15.59 -17.04 -3.00
C ALA A 21 14.35 -17.69 -3.64
N PHE A 22 13.60 -18.46 -2.85
CA PHE A 22 12.38 -19.12 -3.30
C PHE A 22 11.30 -18.10 -3.70
N ALA A 23 11.11 -17.03 -2.91
CA ALA A 23 10.16 -15.97 -3.22
C ALA A 23 10.50 -15.26 -4.54
N ALA A 24 11.80 -15.01 -4.80
CA ALA A 24 12.27 -14.45 -6.07
C ALA A 24 11.92 -15.35 -7.26
N LEU A 25 12.23 -16.66 -7.17
CA LEU A 25 11.92 -17.64 -8.22
C LEU A 25 10.41 -17.82 -8.43
N HIS A 26 9.64 -17.89 -7.35
CA HIS A 26 8.18 -18.02 -7.41
C HIS A 26 7.54 -16.82 -8.13
N MET A 27 7.96 -15.60 -7.84
CA MET A 27 7.47 -14.40 -8.53
C MET A 27 7.95 -14.29 -9.98
N ALA A 28 9.18 -14.75 -10.28
CA ALA A 28 9.73 -14.74 -11.62
C ALA A 28 8.97 -15.67 -12.59
N ASN A 29 8.47 -16.82 -12.08
CA ASN A 29 7.77 -17.82 -12.88
C ASN A 29 6.30 -17.48 -13.20
N ARG A 30 5.82 -16.27 -12.88
CA ARG A 30 4.45 -15.85 -13.20
C ARG A 30 4.27 -15.53 -14.68
N LYS A 31 3.14 -15.95 -15.26
CA LYS A 31 2.80 -15.71 -16.68
C LYS A 31 2.54 -14.22 -17.00
N GLN A 32 1.96 -13.46 -16.07
CA GLN A 32 1.68 -12.03 -16.24
C GLN A 32 2.04 -11.24 -14.97
N PRO A 33 3.34 -11.05 -14.67
CA PRO A 33 3.75 -10.39 -13.45
C PRO A 33 3.51 -8.89 -13.55
N THR A 34 2.89 -8.31 -12.51
CA THR A 34 2.76 -6.86 -12.39
C THR A 34 4.13 -6.22 -12.23
N ARG A 35 4.26 -4.92 -12.50
CA ARG A 35 5.53 -4.21 -12.31
C ARG A 35 6.08 -4.31 -10.89
N LEU A 36 5.18 -4.24 -9.90
CA LEU A 36 5.53 -4.43 -8.49
C LEU A 36 6.17 -5.81 -8.27
N GLN A 37 5.55 -6.86 -8.81
CA GLN A 37 6.08 -8.23 -8.70
C GLN A 37 7.45 -8.37 -9.40
N LYS A 38 7.65 -7.77 -10.58
CA LYS A 38 8.95 -7.77 -11.26
C LYS A 38 10.04 -7.08 -10.43
N LEU A 39 9.71 -5.96 -9.78
CA LEU A 39 10.64 -5.27 -8.87
C LEU A 39 10.92 -6.11 -7.62
N SER A 40 9.89 -6.74 -7.04
CA SER A 40 10.03 -7.61 -5.88
C SER A 40 10.97 -8.79 -6.12
N VAL A 41 11.02 -9.36 -7.35
CA VAL A 41 12.00 -10.40 -7.71
C VAL A 41 13.43 -9.93 -7.44
N TRP A 42 13.79 -8.74 -7.92
CA TRP A 42 15.13 -8.18 -7.72
C TRP A 42 15.39 -7.85 -6.25
N ILE A 43 14.38 -7.31 -5.55
CA ILE A 43 14.52 -7.03 -4.11
C ILE A 43 14.78 -8.33 -3.34
N PHE A 44 14.01 -9.38 -3.59
CA PHE A 44 14.21 -10.68 -2.92
C PHE A 44 15.55 -11.32 -3.27
N ALA A 45 16.04 -11.17 -4.50
CA ALA A 45 17.38 -11.62 -4.85
C ALA A 45 18.46 -10.88 -4.04
N ILE A 46 18.35 -9.56 -3.89
CA ILE A 46 19.27 -8.75 -3.07
C ILE A 46 19.21 -9.20 -1.60
N TRP A 47 18.00 -9.38 -1.04
CA TRP A 47 17.82 -9.82 0.34
C TRP A 47 18.35 -11.23 0.59
N SER A 48 18.24 -12.14 -0.39
CA SER A 48 18.80 -13.48 -0.29
C SER A 48 20.33 -13.46 -0.23
N VAL A 49 20.98 -12.64 -1.07
CA VAL A 49 22.44 -12.47 -1.05
C VAL A 49 22.90 -11.79 0.24
N ASP A 50 22.18 -10.75 0.65
CA ASP A 50 22.47 -10.01 1.87
C ASP A 50 22.40 -10.93 3.10
N THR A 51 21.32 -11.70 3.25
CA THR A 51 21.19 -12.66 4.36
C THR A 51 22.18 -13.83 4.29
N LEU A 52 22.57 -14.26 3.09
CA LEU A 52 23.59 -15.30 2.92
C LEU A 52 24.96 -14.85 3.41
N LYS A 53 25.27 -13.55 3.33
CA LYS A 53 26.55 -13.00 3.83
C LYS A 53 26.70 -13.30 5.33
N ASP A 54 25.63 -13.15 6.11
CA ASP A 54 25.66 -13.30 7.56
C ASP A 54 25.90 -14.75 8.01
N LEU A 55 25.61 -15.73 7.14
CA LEU A 55 25.96 -17.13 7.36
C LEU A 55 27.45 -17.41 7.08
N LEU A 56 28.05 -16.69 6.13
CA LEU A 56 29.45 -16.88 5.73
C LEU A 56 30.42 -16.14 6.65
N LEU A 57 30.01 -15.01 7.22
CA LEU A 57 30.87 -14.16 8.06
C LEU A 57 31.53 -14.89 9.25
N PRO A 58 30.83 -15.73 10.04
CA PRO A 58 31.44 -16.45 11.15
C PRO A 58 32.45 -17.53 10.71
N ILE A 59 32.33 -18.03 9.48
CA ILE A 59 33.17 -19.13 8.96
C ILE A 59 34.55 -18.61 8.54
N TYR A 60 34.62 -17.37 8.04
CA TYR A 60 35.86 -16.78 7.52
C TYR A 60 36.67 -16.01 8.56
N GLY A 61 36.23 -15.96 9.83
CA GLY A 61 37.04 -15.50 10.95
C GLY A 61 37.65 -14.11 10.77
N TYR A 62 36.83 -13.09 10.52
CA TYR A 62 37.33 -11.71 10.47
C TYR A 62 37.61 -11.20 11.89
N GLU A 63 38.88 -11.24 12.29
CA GLU A 63 39.38 -10.64 13.55
C GLU A 63 39.64 -9.13 13.43
N GLU A 64 39.60 -8.54 12.22
CA GLU A 64 39.75 -7.10 12.02
C GLU A 64 38.42 -6.34 12.24
N GLU A 65 38.34 -5.58 13.34
CA GLU A 65 37.18 -4.76 13.74
C GLU A 65 36.67 -3.80 12.64
N GLY A 66 37.56 -3.34 11.76
CA GLY A 66 37.20 -2.42 10.68
C GLY A 66 36.37 -3.06 9.57
N LEU A 67 36.69 -4.31 9.19
CA LEU A 67 36.03 -4.96 8.06
C LEU A 67 34.65 -5.51 8.45
N SER A 68 34.51 -6.00 9.68
CA SER A 68 33.21 -6.38 10.25
C SER A 68 32.25 -5.18 10.27
N THR A 69 32.72 -4.02 10.71
CA THR A 69 31.93 -2.77 10.73
C THR A 69 31.52 -2.32 9.32
N ALA A 70 32.40 -2.45 8.33
CA ALA A 70 32.07 -2.11 6.94
C ALA A 70 31.01 -3.05 6.35
N ILE A 71 30.99 -4.33 6.74
CA ILE A 71 29.96 -5.29 6.33
C ILE A 71 28.61 -4.97 6.96
N PHE A 72 28.57 -4.50 8.21
CA PHE A 72 27.33 -4.01 8.84
C PHE A 72 26.72 -2.83 8.06
N PHE A 73 27.52 -2.03 7.36
CA PHE A 73 26.96 -0.94 6.54
C PHE A 73 26.19 -1.48 5.33
N ILE A 74 26.50 -2.68 4.84
CA ILE A 74 25.81 -3.31 3.71
C ILE A 74 24.34 -3.54 4.07
N ASP A 75 24.02 -3.91 5.32
CA ASP A 75 22.62 -4.03 5.79
C ASP A 75 21.84 -2.72 5.61
N GLY A 76 22.50 -1.59 5.84
CA GLY A 76 21.92 -0.27 5.63
C GLY A 76 21.47 -0.02 4.19
N TRP A 77 22.05 -0.73 3.21
CA TRP A 77 21.64 -0.63 1.80
C TRP A 77 20.27 -1.26 1.55
N LEU A 78 19.79 -2.15 2.44
CA LEU A 78 18.41 -2.67 2.36
C LEU A 78 17.37 -1.55 2.43
N LEU A 79 17.67 -0.41 3.07
CA LEU A 79 16.81 0.76 3.11
C LEU A 79 16.55 1.35 1.71
N LEU A 80 17.50 1.18 0.78
CA LEU A 80 17.32 1.54 -0.62
C LEU A 80 16.26 0.64 -1.27
N THR A 81 16.26 -0.66 -0.97
CA THR A 81 15.24 -1.59 -1.48
C THR A 81 13.83 -1.26 -0.95
N PHE A 82 13.72 -0.86 0.32
CA PHE A 82 12.47 -0.36 0.89
C PHE A 82 11.95 0.89 0.17
N THR A 83 12.85 1.82 -0.14
CA THR A 83 12.52 3.04 -0.88
C THR A 83 12.06 2.75 -2.30
N ALA A 84 12.73 1.82 -2.99
CA ALA A 84 12.34 1.37 -4.32
C ALA A 84 10.94 0.74 -4.30
N PHE A 85 10.70 -0.15 -3.34
CA PHE A 85 9.40 -0.80 -3.14
C PHE A 85 8.28 0.23 -2.91
N LEU A 86 8.43 1.10 -1.91
CA LEU A 86 7.44 2.13 -1.57
C LEU A 86 7.14 3.10 -2.71
N ARG A 87 8.14 3.43 -3.55
CA ARG A 87 7.97 4.29 -4.72
C ARG A 87 7.19 3.61 -5.85
N GLU A 88 7.35 2.31 -6.05
CA GLU A 88 6.61 1.56 -7.07
C GLU A 88 5.17 1.27 -6.61
N VAL A 89 4.98 0.99 -5.31
CA VAL A 89 3.64 0.82 -4.69
C VAL A 89 2.83 2.12 -4.76
N CYS A 90 3.46 3.27 -4.48
CA CYS A 90 2.83 4.59 -4.49
C CYS A 90 3.48 5.52 -5.54
N PRO A 91 3.02 5.50 -6.81
CA PRO A 91 3.59 6.35 -7.85
C PRO A 91 3.36 7.84 -7.52
N PRO A 92 4.34 8.73 -7.81
CA PRO A 92 4.32 10.12 -7.32
C PRO A 92 3.24 11.02 -7.95
N LYS A 93 2.73 10.66 -9.14
CA LYS A 93 1.58 11.29 -9.81
C LYS A 93 0.77 10.24 -10.59
N PRO A 94 -0.55 10.16 -10.39
CA PRO A 94 -1.43 9.39 -11.25
C PRO A 94 -1.30 9.88 -12.71
N GLY A 95 -1.15 8.97 -13.68
CA GLY A 95 -1.06 9.29 -15.11
C GLY A 95 0.31 9.77 -15.65
N LYS A 96 1.26 10.24 -14.80
CA LYS A 96 2.69 10.45 -15.21
C LYS A 96 3.58 9.22 -14.96
N ARG A 97 2.95 8.04 -14.86
CA ARG A 97 3.62 6.76 -14.54
C ARG A 97 4.64 6.33 -15.61
N ARG A 98 4.44 6.76 -16.86
CA ARG A 98 5.34 6.50 -18.01
C ARG A 98 6.55 7.43 -18.07
N GLU A 99 6.42 8.70 -17.68
CA GLU A 99 7.51 9.67 -17.67
C GLU A 99 8.50 9.41 -16.52
N ASN A 100 7.98 9.02 -15.36
CA ASN A 100 8.78 8.63 -14.19
C ASN A 100 9.46 7.24 -14.34
N ARG A 101 9.22 6.54 -15.45
CA ARG A 101 9.78 5.21 -15.79
C ARG A 101 11.29 5.25 -16.06
N TYR A 102 11.75 6.29 -16.75
CA TYR A 102 13.15 6.42 -17.17
C TYR A 102 14.02 7.16 -16.14
N LEU A 103 13.40 7.95 -15.27
CA LEU A 103 14.07 8.67 -14.19
C LEU A 103 14.37 7.79 -12.98
N LEU A 104 13.72 6.62 -12.86
CA LEU A 104 13.80 5.76 -11.68
C LEU A 104 15.22 5.20 -11.43
N PRO A 105 15.91 4.62 -12.44
CA PRO A 105 17.25 4.06 -12.24
C PRO A 105 18.27 5.17 -11.92
N ALA A 106 18.24 6.28 -12.65
CA ALA A 106 19.17 7.39 -12.45
C ALA A 106 19.02 8.02 -11.06
N HIS A 107 17.79 8.28 -10.60
CA HIS A 107 17.57 8.80 -9.24
C HIS A 107 18.03 7.82 -8.16
N PHE A 108 17.88 6.51 -8.40
CA PHE A 108 18.31 5.50 -7.44
C PHE A 108 19.83 5.45 -7.30
N VAL A 109 20.56 5.58 -8.43
CA VAL A 109 22.02 5.70 -8.43
C VAL A 109 22.45 6.91 -7.58
N TYR A 110 21.86 8.09 -7.79
CA TYR A 110 22.20 9.27 -7.00
C TYR A 110 21.91 9.12 -5.50
N ILE A 111 20.83 8.43 -5.15
CA ILE A 111 20.48 8.15 -3.75
C ILE A 111 21.45 7.15 -3.10
N ALA A 112 22.00 6.21 -3.87
CA ALA A 112 22.94 5.20 -3.37
C ALA A 112 24.37 5.73 -3.16
N ILE A 113 24.78 6.80 -3.87
CA ILE A 113 26.13 7.40 -3.75
C ILE A 113 26.58 7.63 -2.31
N PRO A 114 25.83 8.32 -1.43
CA PRO A 114 26.28 8.56 -0.05
C PRO A 114 26.41 7.28 0.78
N PHE A 115 25.59 6.26 0.50
CA PHE A 115 25.70 4.96 1.16
C PHE A 115 27.00 4.27 0.78
N VAL A 116 27.28 4.18 -0.52
CA VAL A 116 28.51 3.58 -1.04
C VAL A 116 29.73 4.35 -0.54
N ALA A 117 29.70 5.69 -0.61
CA ALA A 117 30.81 6.54 -0.20
C ALA A 117 31.16 6.36 1.30
N LEU A 118 30.15 6.32 2.18
CA LEU A 118 30.38 6.10 3.61
C LEU A 118 30.81 4.66 3.92
N SER A 119 30.27 3.65 3.22
CA SER A 119 30.73 2.26 3.35
C SER A 119 32.20 2.10 2.96
N VAL A 120 32.61 2.69 1.84
CA VAL A 120 34.01 2.67 1.38
C VAL A 120 34.91 3.47 2.32
N ALA A 121 34.46 4.65 2.77
CA ALA A 121 35.22 5.45 3.73
C ALA A 121 35.43 4.71 5.05
N GLN A 122 34.42 3.98 5.54
CA GLN A 122 34.56 3.17 6.75
C GLN A 122 35.56 2.03 6.55
N ALA A 123 35.51 1.34 5.40
CA ALA A 123 36.44 0.26 5.09
C ALA A 123 37.91 0.72 5.06
N ILE A 124 38.17 1.94 4.59
CA ILE A 124 39.54 2.50 4.46
C ILE A 124 40.03 3.14 5.76
N PHE A 125 39.20 4.00 6.38
CA PHE A 125 39.64 4.86 7.48
C PHE A 125 39.34 4.30 8.87
N GLN A 126 38.36 3.39 8.98
CA GLN A 126 37.97 2.69 10.21
C GLN A 126 37.79 3.65 11.40
N LYS A 127 36.95 4.68 11.24
CA LYS A 127 36.73 5.72 12.26
C LYS A 127 35.31 5.67 12.82
N ASP A 128 35.17 5.69 14.14
CA ASP A 128 33.87 5.62 14.83
C ASP A 128 32.89 6.74 14.46
N TRP A 129 33.41 7.93 14.15
CA TRP A 129 32.58 9.06 13.73
C TRP A 129 31.90 8.79 12.38
N ILE A 130 32.49 7.98 11.49
CA ILE A 130 31.89 7.59 10.21
C ILE A 130 30.72 6.65 10.46
N THR A 131 30.87 5.66 11.34
CA THR A 131 29.78 4.79 11.80
C THR A 131 28.64 5.60 12.40
N THR A 132 28.94 6.53 13.30
CA THR A 132 27.92 7.40 13.91
C THR A 132 27.19 8.24 12.86
N LEU A 133 27.94 8.83 11.92
CA LEU A 133 27.39 9.60 10.81
C LEU A 133 26.49 8.75 9.91
N TYR A 134 26.90 7.51 9.60
CA TYR A 134 26.13 6.57 8.80
C TYR A 134 24.80 6.21 9.47
N MET A 135 24.81 5.94 10.77
CA MET A 135 23.60 5.65 11.55
C MET A 135 22.61 6.82 11.51
N TRP A 136 23.08 8.05 11.72
CA TRP A 136 22.24 9.24 11.59
C TRP A 136 21.69 9.40 10.17
N MET A 137 22.51 9.14 9.14
CA MET A 137 22.05 9.16 7.75
C MET A 137 20.92 8.15 7.51
N LEU A 138 21.02 6.92 8.01
CA LEU A 138 19.97 5.90 7.90
C LEU A 138 18.67 6.35 8.56
N VAL A 139 18.74 6.91 9.77
CA VAL A 139 17.56 7.39 10.52
C VAL A 139 16.89 8.55 9.78
N VAL A 140 17.66 9.54 9.32
CA VAL A 140 17.14 10.70 8.58
C VAL A 140 16.53 10.25 7.24
N PHE A 141 17.24 9.42 6.48
CA PHE A 141 16.76 8.92 5.20
C PHE A 141 15.52 8.04 5.35
N GLY A 142 15.50 7.14 6.34
CA GLY A 142 14.33 6.34 6.70
C GLY A 142 13.12 7.21 7.07
N SER A 143 13.32 8.27 7.85
CA SER A 143 12.26 9.21 8.23
C SER A 143 11.69 9.94 7.01
N ILE A 144 12.56 10.44 6.11
CA ILE A 144 12.16 11.10 4.87
C ILE A 144 11.35 10.15 3.98
N THR A 145 11.80 8.90 3.83
CA THR A 145 11.11 7.90 2.98
C THR A 145 9.74 7.54 3.54
N ILE A 146 9.60 7.39 4.87
CA ILE A 146 8.30 7.17 5.53
C ILE A 146 7.36 8.35 5.27
N VAL A 147 7.77 9.59 5.59
CA VAL A 147 6.92 10.78 5.42
C VAL A 147 6.52 10.98 3.95
N ALA A 148 7.46 10.82 3.02
CA ALA A 148 7.18 10.91 1.59
C ALA A 148 6.17 9.83 1.14
N SER A 149 6.27 8.62 1.68
CA SER A 149 5.38 7.51 1.37
C SER A 149 3.98 7.73 1.92
N LEU A 150 3.83 8.22 3.15
CA LEU A 150 2.53 8.60 3.72
C LEU A 150 1.83 9.68 2.89
N LYS A 151 2.56 10.74 2.50
CA LYS A 151 2.04 11.82 1.64
C LYS A 151 1.64 11.31 0.25
N ARG A 152 2.35 10.32 -0.30
CA ARG A 152 2.01 9.71 -1.60
C ARG A 152 0.79 8.80 -1.49
N ALA A 153 0.73 7.96 -0.45
CA ALA A 153 -0.39 7.06 -0.20
C ALA A 153 -1.70 7.82 -0.03
N HIS A 154 -1.69 8.92 0.75
CA HIS A 154 -2.85 9.79 0.90
C HIS A 154 -3.32 10.39 -0.43
N ARG A 155 -2.39 10.97 -1.22
CA ARG A 155 -2.72 11.53 -2.55
C ARG A 155 -3.27 10.49 -3.52
N TYR A 156 -2.72 9.28 -3.51
CA TYR A 156 -3.19 8.18 -4.36
C TYR A 156 -4.60 7.75 -3.99
N ARG A 157 -4.90 7.65 -2.69
CA ARG A 157 -6.24 7.33 -2.21
C ARG A 157 -7.29 8.37 -2.61
N GLU A 158 -6.97 9.65 -2.49
CA GLU A 158 -7.87 10.73 -2.93
C GLU A 158 -8.09 10.69 -4.45
N PHE A 159 -7.05 10.39 -5.22
CA PHE A 159 -7.19 10.17 -6.67
C PHE A 159 -8.15 9.02 -7.00
N LEU A 160 -8.05 7.87 -6.32
CA LEU A 160 -8.94 6.73 -6.55
C LEU A 160 -10.41 7.09 -6.27
N LYS A 161 -10.68 7.79 -5.16
CA LYS A 161 -12.04 8.24 -4.81
C LYS A 161 -12.64 9.18 -5.85
N GLN A 162 -11.82 9.95 -6.55
CA GLN A 162 -12.29 10.84 -7.62
C GLN A 162 -12.66 10.11 -8.91
N HIS A 163 -12.19 8.87 -9.12
CA HIS A 163 -12.29 8.19 -10.42
C HIS A 163 -13.08 6.88 -10.41
N TYR A 164 -13.18 6.20 -9.26
CA TYR A 164 -13.80 4.87 -9.15
C TYR A 164 -14.92 4.84 -8.11
N SER A 165 -15.98 4.07 -8.36
CA SER A 165 -17.08 3.91 -7.40
C SER A 165 -16.70 3.01 -6.23
N ASP A 166 -15.90 1.96 -6.49
CA ASP A 166 -15.33 1.09 -5.46
C ASP A 166 -13.81 1.13 -5.51
N ILE A 167 -13.21 1.45 -4.35
CA ILE A 167 -11.77 1.51 -4.16
C ILE A 167 -11.24 0.30 -3.39
N THR A 168 -12.09 -0.59 -2.88
CA THR A 168 -11.71 -1.62 -1.88
C THR A 168 -10.60 -2.55 -2.37
N HIS A 169 -10.70 -3.04 -3.61
CA HIS A 169 -9.72 -3.93 -4.22
C HIS A 169 -8.56 -3.17 -4.90
N ARG A 170 -8.70 -1.85 -5.05
CA ARG A 170 -7.72 -0.96 -5.72
C ARG A 170 -6.90 -0.14 -4.72
N ASP A 171 -7.28 -0.13 -3.44
CA ASP A 171 -6.66 0.69 -2.39
C ASP A 171 -5.34 0.07 -1.91
N ILE A 172 -4.25 0.46 -2.58
CA ILE A 172 -2.87 0.06 -2.27
C ILE A 172 -2.35 0.71 -0.97
N THR A 173 -3.11 1.67 -0.39
CA THR A 173 -2.72 2.36 0.85
C THR A 173 -2.57 1.38 2.03
N ARG A 174 -3.38 0.30 2.05
CA ARG A 174 -3.27 -0.76 3.08
C ARG A 174 -1.90 -1.43 3.06
N ILE A 175 -1.42 -1.78 1.86
CA ILE A 175 -0.09 -2.37 1.64
C ILE A 175 0.99 -1.42 2.11
N THR A 176 0.83 -0.14 1.78
CA THR A 176 1.79 0.89 2.15
C THR A 176 1.91 1.03 3.67
N TYR A 177 0.78 1.09 4.38
CA TYR A 177 0.79 1.21 5.85
C TYR A 177 1.28 -0.07 6.53
N SER A 178 0.87 -1.27 6.06
CA SER A 178 1.40 -2.52 6.64
C SER A 178 2.90 -2.65 6.42
N PHE A 179 3.41 -2.23 5.25
CA PHE A 179 4.83 -2.24 4.96
C PHE A 179 5.61 -1.25 5.81
N ILE A 180 5.11 -0.01 5.97
CA ILE A 180 5.74 1.00 6.84
C ILE A 180 5.79 0.50 8.29
N ALA A 181 4.69 -0.08 8.79
CA ALA A 181 4.63 -0.62 10.13
C ALA A 181 5.64 -1.77 10.32
N GLY A 182 5.67 -2.74 9.40
CA GLY A 182 6.63 -3.84 9.48
C GLY A 182 8.09 -3.40 9.30
N SER A 183 8.35 -2.40 8.45
CA SER A 183 9.70 -1.80 8.31
C SER A 183 10.16 -1.11 9.59
N PHE A 184 9.25 -0.46 10.32
CA PHE A 184 9.55 0.13 11.62
C PHE A 184 9.95 -0.94 12.64
N PHE A 185 9.21 -2.04 12.73
CA PHE A 185 9.57 -3.16 13.62
C PHE A 185 10.90 -3.81 13.22
N TYR A 186 11.14 -4.00 11.93
CA TYR A 186 12.41 -4.52 11.43
C TYR A 186 13.60 -3.62 11.80
N MET A 187 13.48 -2.31 11.60
CA MET A 187 14.51 -1.34 12.00
C MET A 187 14.71 -1.29 13.52
N LEU A 188 13.64 -1.45 14.29
CA LEU A 188 13.72 -1.54 15.75
C LEU A 188 14.46 -2.81 16.19
N SER A 189 14.19 -3.96 15.57
CA SER A 189 14.91 -5.20 15.82
C SER A 189 16.40 -5.06 15.49
N TRP A 190 16.74 -4.44 14.36
CA TRP A 190 18.13 -4.16 14.00
C TRP A 190 18.83 -3.22 14.98
N LEU A 191 18.15 -2.17 15.45
CA LEU A 191 18.66 -1.28 16.48
C LEU A 191 18.93 -2.04 17.80
N ILE A 192 18.04 -2.96 18.19
CA ILE A 192 18.22 -3.77 19.40
C ILE A 192 19.42 -4.70 19.26
N ILE A 193 19.62 -5.35 18.10
CA ILE A 193 20.82 -6.16 17.82
C ILE A 193 22.08 -5.30 17.98
N SER A 194 22.07 -4.07 17.45
CA SER A 194 23.20 -3.15 17.56
C SER A 194 23.53 -2.76 19.01
N LEU A 195 22.56 -2.81 19.93
CA LEU A 195 22.75 -2.46 21.34
C LEU A 195 23.03 -3.68 22.23
N VAL A 196 22.53 -4.85 21.82
CA VAL A 196 22.59 -6.09 22.61
C VAL A 196 23.09 -7.22 21.74
N ASN A 197 24.34 -7.64 21.98
CA ASN A 197 24.96 -8.76 21.29
C ASN A 197 24.43 -10.11 21.83
N ASN A 198 23.19 -10.46 21.47
CA ASN A 198 22.56 -11.71 21.86
C ASN A 198 21.94 -12.43 20.65
N PRO A 199 22.29 -13.70 20.39
CA PRO A 199 21.80 -14.46 19.23
C PRO A 199 20.27 -14.63 19.16
N LEU A 200 19.54 -14.45 20.26
CA LEU A 200 18.07 -14.47 20.25
C LEU A 200 17.50 -13.29 19.45
N PHE A 201 18.17 -12.14 19.43
CA PHE A 201 17.70 -10.97 18.68
C PHE A 201 17.91 -11.14 17.18
N ASP A 202 18.93 -11.89 16.75
CA ASP A 202 19.10 -12.29 15.35
C ASP A 202 17.87 -13.06 14.86
N ILE A 203 17.43 -14.06 15.63
CA ILE A 203 16.23 -14.84 15.31
C ILE A 203 15.01 -13.91 15.16
N LEU A 204 14.83 -12.95 16.07
CA LEU A 204 13.72 -12.00 16.00
C LEU A 204 13.81 -11.09 14.75
N TYR A 205 15.00 -10.61 14.41
CA TYR A 205 15.22 -9.78 13.23
C TYR A 205 14.91 -10.51 11.92
N TYR A 206 15.45 -11.72 11.73
CA TYR A 206 15.20 -12.48 10.50
C TYR A 206 13.74 -12.93 10.40
N THR A 207 13.12 -13.34 11.50
CA THR A 207 11.69 -13.72 11.52
C THR A 207 10.77 -12.53 11.21
N THR A 208 11.04 -11.34 11.76
CA THR A 208 10.28 -10.12 11.41
C THR A 208 10.46 -9.73 9.94
N GLY A 209 11.65 -9.91 9.38
CA GLY A 209 11.92 -9.75 7.94
C GLY A 209 11.09 -10.69 7.06
N ILE A 210 11.01 -11.99 7.41
CA ILE A 210 10.16 -12.96 6.72
C ILE A 210 8.69 -12.54 6.80
N VAL A 211 8.19 -12.20 7.99
CA VAL A 211 6.78 -11.80 8.19
C VAL A 211 6.45 -10.55 7.36
N LEU A 212 7.32 -9.53 7.38
CA LEU A 212 7.16 -8.32 6.57
C LEU A 212 7.00 -8.69 5.10
N TRP A 213 7.90 -9.48 4.53
CA TRP A 213 7.87 -9.79 3.11
C TRP A 213 6.80 -10.81 2.72
N LEU A 214 6.41 -11.73 3.61
CA LEU A 214 5.24 -12.59 3.42
C LEU A 214 3.95 -11.76 3.28
N THR A 215 3.77 -10.72 4.11
CA THR A 215 2.60 -9.84 3.98
C THR A 215 2.60 -9.10 2.65
N VAL A 216 3.77 -8.68 2.17
CA VAL A 216 3.93 -8.05 0.85
C VAL A 216 3.56 -9.01 -0.27
N ILE A 217 4.08 -10.25 -0.26
CA ILE A 217 3.79 -11.26 -1.27
C ILE A 217 2.28 -11.47 -1.33
N ARG A 218 1.66 -11.83 -0.21
CA ARG A 218 0.23 -12.15 -0.12
C ARG A 218 -0.66 -10.98 -0.56
N GLN A 219 -0.30 -9.74 -0.21
CA GLN A 219 -1.06 -8.57 -0.62
C GLN A 219 -0.84 -8.21 -2.10
N SER A 220 0.37 -8.44 -2.64
CA SER A 220 0.69 -8.19 -4.04
C SER A 220 -0.02 -9.13 -5.02
N GLU A 221 -0.45 -10.31 -4.55
CA GLU A 221 -1.22 -11.28 -5.34
C GLU A 221 -2.65 -10.82 -5.59
N ASN A 222 -3.21 -10.07 -4.66
CA ASN A 222 -4.60 -9.59 -4.70
C ASN A 222 -4.74 -8.24 -5.42
N LEU A 223 -3.65 -7.69 -5.96
CA LEU A 223 -3.65 -6.42 -6.67
C LEU A 223 -4.10 -6.63 -8.12
N GLU A 224 -5.27 -6.09 -8.47
CA GLU A 224 -5.65 -5.93 -9.86
C GLU A 224 -4.79 -4.86 -10.54
N PRO A 225 -4.37 -5.08 -11.80
CA PRO A 225 -3.72 -4.04 -12.58
C PRO A 225 -4.64 -2.82 -12.67
N THR A 226 -4.22 -1.69 -12.10
CA THR A 226 -4.90 -0.42 -12.34
C THR A 226 -4.58 -0.01 -13.78
N GLU A 227 -5.58 0.03 -14.65
CA GLU A 227 -5.46 0.65 -15.98
C GLU A 227 -4.89 2.07 -15.83
N GLU A 228 -3.90 2.41 -16.66
CA GLU A 228 -3.35 3.76 -16.67
C GLU A 228 -4.42 4.74 -17.14
N ILE A 229 -5.07 5.42 -16.19
CA ILE A 229 -6.01 6.49 -16.53
C ILE A 229 -5.21 7.65 -17.14
N PRO A 230 -5.51 8.06 -18.39
CA PRO A 230 -4.89 9.24 -19.00
C PRO A 230 -5.13 10.47 -18.14
N LEU A 231 -4.13 11.33 -18.01
CA LEU A 231 -4.31 12.64 -17.37
C LEU A 231 -5.38 13.41 -18.16
N PRO A 232 -6.36 14.01 -17.49
CA PRO A 232 -7.24 14.94 -18.18
C PRO A 232 -6.41 16.16 -18.58
N GLU A 233 -6.61 16.63 -19.81
CA GLU A 233 -6.01 17.90 -20.25
C GLU A 233 -6.56 19.05 -19.38
N PRO A 234 -5.72 20.03 -19.01
CA PRO A 234 -6.16 21.18 -18.23
C PRO A 234 -7.22 21.96 -19.01
N ILE A 235 -8.41 22.11 -18.45
CA ILE A 235 -9.48 22.93 -19.04
C ILE A 235 -9.04 24.40 -18.97
N THR A 236 -8.87 25.02 -20.13
CA THR A 236 -8.52 26.44 -20.30
C THR A 236 -9.74 27.36 -20.38
N GLU A 237 -10.96 26.82 -20.47
CA GLU A 237 -12.17 27.65 -20.64
C GLU A 237 -12.82 28.06 -19.30
N PRO A 238 -13.09 29.36 -19.09
CA PRO A 238 -13.89 29.84 -17.96
C PRO A 238 -15.36 29.43 -18.11
N LEU A 239 -15.97 29.00 -17.00
CA LEU A 239 -17.36 28.57 -16.98
C LEU A 239 -18.31 29.76 -17.19
N GLY A 240 -19.03 29.76 -18.31
CA GLY A 240 -20.26 30.54 -18.48
C GLY A 240 -21.47 29.85 -17.83
N THR A 241 -22.57 30.58 -17.69
CA THR A 241 -23.80 30.22 -16.95
C THR A 241 -24.55 28.96 -17.44
N LYS A 242 -24.09 28.29 -18.52
CA LYS A 242 -24.63 27.02 -19.06
C LYS A 242 -23.74 25.79 -18.77
N ALA A 243 -22.82 25.89 -17.80
CA ALA A 243 -21.71 24.95 -17.62
C ALA A 243 -22.02 23.47 -17.41
N TYR A 244 -23.24 23.12 -16.96
CA TYR A 244 -23.60 21.75 -16.56
C TYR A 244 -24.90 21.27 -17.21
N ALA A 245 -25.05 21.47 -18.53
CA ALA A 245 -26.22 21.02 -19.29
C ALA A 245 -26.52 19.51 -19.19
N PHE A 246 -25.56 18.70 -18.73
CA PHE A 246 -25.69 17.25 -18.51
C PHE A 246 -26.31 16.87 -17.15
N GLU A 247 -26.76 17.81 -16.30
CA GLU A 247 -27.34 17.49 -14.98
C GLU A 247 -28.60 16.61 -15.09
N ASP A 248 -29.48 16.91 -16.06
CA ASP A 248 -30.68 16.08 -16.29
C ASP A 248 -30.33 14.68 -16.78
N ASP A 249 -29.32 14.56 -17.64
CA ASP A 249 -28.85 13.25 -18.14
C ASP A 249 -28.16 12.45 -17.03
N LEU A 250 -27.42 13.11 -16.13
CA LEU A 250 -26.88 12.49 -14.93
C LEU A 250 -27.99 11.97 -14.02
N ARG A 251 -29.05 12.75 -13.79
CA ARG A 251 -30.21 12.30 -13.00
C ARG A 251 -30.87 11.08 -13.63
N LYS A 252 -31.15 11.10 -14.94
CA LYS A 252 -31.71 9.94 -15.66
C LYS A 252 -30.81 8.71 -15.58
N ALA A 253 -29.50 8.90 -15.72
CA ALA A 253 -28.54 7.81 -15.62
C ALA A 253 -28.52 7.16 -14.22
N MET A 254 -28.77 7.94 -13.16
CA MET A 254 -28.87 7.40 -11.80
C MET A 254 -30.24 6.80 -11.53
N ASP A 255 -31.33 7.53 -11.79
CA ASP A 255 -32.67 7.16 -11.34
C ASP A 255 -33.33 6.11 -12.26
N GLU A 256 -33.16 6.22 -13.59
CA GLU A 256 -33.82 5.33 -14.55
C GLU A 256 -32.95 4.11 -14.87
N LYS A 257 -31.65 4.33 -15.10
CA LYS A 257 -30.72 3.26 -15.50
C LYS A 257 -30.02 2.58 -14.32
N GLU A 258 -30.21 3.08 -13.09
CA GLU A 258 -29.58 2.57 -11.87
C GLU A 258 -28.06 2.32 -12.01
N LEU A 259 -27.33 3.16 -12.76
CA LEU A 259 -25.90 2.92 -13.06
C LEU A 259 -25.04 2.82 -11.79
N TYR A 260 -25.50 3.42 -10.68
CA TYR A 260 -24.84 3.32 -9.38
C TYR A 260 -24.74 1.87 -8.87
N LEU A 261 -25.54 0.92 -9.37
CA LEU A 261 -25.47 -0.50 -9.00
C LEU A 261 -24.29 -1.24 -9.60
N ASP A 262 -23.68 -0.72 -10.68
CA ASP A 262 -22.49 -1.33 -11.26
C ASP A 262 -21.27 -1.12 -10.32
N PRO A 263 -20.67 -2.19 -9.75
CA PRO A 263 -19.51 -2.08 -8.88
C PRO A 263 -18.27 -1.55 -9.61
N ASN A 264 -18.20 -1.71 -10.94
CA ASN A 264 -17.08 -1.30 -11.78
C ASN A 264 -17.28 0.09 -12.41
N LEU A 265 -18.34 0.82 -12.02
CA LEU A 265 -18.60 2.14 -12.55
C LEU A 265 -17.40 3.08 -12.29
N THR A 266 -16.95 3.72 -13.36
CA THR A 266 -15.87 4.72 -13.32
C THR A 266 -16.41 6.08 -13.71
N LEU A 267 -15.73 7.13 -13.28
CA LEU A 267 -16.05 8.49 -13.69
C LEU A 267 -16.00 8.63 -15.23
N GLN A 268 -15.11 7.90 -15.89
CA GLN A 268 -14.98 7.89 -17.34
C GLN A 268 -16.19 7.25 -18.02
N SER A 269 -16.59 6.05 -17.58
CA SER A 269 -17.74 5.35 -18.17
C SER A 269 -19.04 6.12 -17.94
N LEU A 270 -19.20 6.76 -16.77
CA LEU A 270 -20.35 7.62 -16.52
C LEU A 270 -20.33 8.88 -17.39
N ALA A 271 -19.18 9.55 -17.54
CA ALA A 271 -19.08 10.74 -18.38
C ALA A 271 -19.47 10.45 -19.84
N ILE A 272 -19.00 9.33 -20.37
CA ILE A 272 -19.38 8.86 -21.71
C ILE A 272 -20.90 8.59 -21.79
N ALA A 273 -21.47 7.92 -20.79
CA ALA A 273 -22.88 7.56 -20.77
C ALA A 273 -23.84 8.78 -20.75
N ILE A 274 -23.39 9.91 -20.21
CA ILE A 274 -24.18 11.16 -20.12
C ILE A 274 -23.71 12.22 -21.14
N GLY A 275 -22.84 11.86 -22.08
CA GLY A 275 -22.41 12.75 -23.17
C GLY A 275 -21.53 13.93 -22.75
N THR A 276 -20.77 13.80 -21.65
CA THR A 276 -19.82 14.82 -21.18
C THR A 276 -18.39 14.27 -21.15
N ASN A 277 -17.43 15.07 -20.67
CA ASN A 277 -16.09 14.60 -20.39
C ASN A 277 -15.84 14.43 -18.88
N ARG A 278 -14.86 13.59 -18.56
CA ARG A 278 -14.48 13.25 -17.18
C ARG A 278 -14.19 14.49 -16.32
N THR A 279 -13.54 15.48 -16.90
CA THR A 279 -13.08 16.67 -16.18
C THR A 279 -14.25 17.56 -15.77
N TYR A 280 -15.21 17.78 -16.67
CA TYR A 280 -16.44 18.53 -16.37
C TYR A 280 -17.29 17.80 -15.32
N LEU A 281 -17.42 16.48 -15.43
CA LEU A 281 -18.16 15.71 -14.42
C LEU A 281 -17.46 15.72 -13.05
N SER A 282 -16.14 15.59 -13.00
CA SER A 282 -15.37 15.70 -11.75
C SER A 282 -15.50 17.09 -11.13
N ARG A 283 -15.40 18.14 -11.94
CA ARG A 283 -15.56 19.53 -11.51
C ARG A 283 -16.97 19.78 -10.98
N TYR A 284 -17.99 19.32 -11.69
CA TYR A 284 -19.38 19.40 -11.24
C TYR A 284 -19.59 18.74 -9.88
N LEU A 285 -19.11 17.50 -9.70
CA LEU A 285 -19.26 16.79 -8.44
C LEU A 285 -18.54 17.51 -7.28
N SER A 286 -17.36 18.05 -7.54
CA SER A 286 -16.57 18.74 -6.52
C SER A 286 -17.06 20.16 -6.19
N GLU A 287 -17.28 21.00 -7.20
CA GLU A 287 -17.65 22.41 -7.03
C GLU A 287 -19.14 22.60 -6.75
N VAL A 288 -20.03 21.82 -7.41
CA VAL A 288 -21.49 22.00 -7.27
C VAL A 288 -22.07 21.06 -6.21
N LYS A 289 -21.68 19.78 -6.21
CA LYS A 289 -22.21 18.80 -5.24
C LYS A 289 -21.34 18.64 -3.99
N GLY A 290 -20.16 19.26 -3.91
CA GLY A 290 -19.27 19.20 -2.75
C GLY A 290 -18.77 17.78 -2.40
N THR A 291 -18.71 16.88 -3.38
CA THR A 291 -18.40 15.46 -3.18
C THR A 291 -17.43 14.92 -4.22
N ASN A 292 -16.81 13.77 -3.94
CA ASN A 292 -16.04 13.03 -4.94
C ASN A 292 -16.92 11.95 -5.60
N PHE A 293 -16.46 11.38 -6.71
CA PHE A 293 -17.22 10.39 -7.47
C PHE A 293 -17.58 9.15 -6.66
N CYS A 294 -16.63 8.56 -5.93
CA CYS A 294 -16.86 7.39 -5.08
C CYS A 294 -17.94 7.68 -4.03
N ASP A 295 -17.84 8.83 -3.37
CA ASP A 295 -18.78 9.26 -2.35
C ASP A 295 -20.16 9.57 -2.92
N TYR A 296 -20.23 10.19 -4.11
CA TYR A 296 -21.48 10.42 -4.82
C TYR A 296 -22.20 9.11 -5.15
N ILE A 297 -21.50 8.15 -5.76
CA ILE A 297 -22.10 6.86 -6.12
C ILE A 297 -22.51 6.07 -4.87
N ASN A 298 -21.66 6.02 -3.84
CA ASN A 298 -22.01 5.35 -2.59
C ASN A 298 -23.21 6.01 -1.91
N GLN A 299 -23.34 7.33 -1.97
CA GLN A 299 -24.55 8.02 -1.52
C GLN A 299 -25.78 7.52 -2.29
N GLN A 300 -25.73 7.45 -3.62
CA GLN A 300 -26.84 6.91 -4.41
C GLN A 300 -27.16 5.45 -4.05
N ARG A 301 -26.16 4.57 -3.94
CA ARG A 301 -26.35 3.16 -3.52
C ARG A 301 -27.10 3.04 -2.20
N ILE A 302 -26.70 3.84 -1.20
CA ILE A 302 -27.31 3.81 0.13
C ILE A 302 -28.75 4.35 0.08
N PHE A 303 -28.94 5.54 -0.49
CA PHE A 303 -30.22 6.23 -0.44
C PHE A 303 -31.27 5.61 -1.36
N GLN A 304 -30.90 5.22 -2.57
CA GLN A 304 -31.83 4.71 -3.57
C GLN A 304 -32.10 3.20 -3.45
N LYS A 305 -31.13 2.40 -2.97
CA LYS A 305 -31.28 0.93 -2.93
C LYS A 305 -31.20 0.32 -1.54
N SER A 306 -30.16 0.65 -0.77
CA SER A 306 -29.94 -0.03 0.51
C SER A 306 -31.03 0.25 1.54
N ILE A 307 -31.50 1.49 1.65
CA ILE A 307 -32.56 1.86 2.60
C ILE A 307 -33.88 1.14 2.29
N PRO A 308 -34.43 1.19 1.05
CA PRO A 308 -35.62 0.42 0.71
C PRO A 308 -35.49 -1.07 1.02
N LEU A 309 -34.34 -1.68 0.68
CA LEU A 309 -34.10 -3.10 0.94
C LEU A 309 -34.01 -3.45 2.44
N LEU A 310 -33.58 -2.52 3.29
CA LEU A 310 -33.54 -2.72 4.74
C LEU A 310 -34.90 -2.46 5.41
N ALA A 311 -35.77 -1.67 4.79
CA ALA A 311 -37.11 -1.38 5.28
C ALA A 311 -38.10 -2.54 5.01
N ASP A 312 -37.79 -3.42 4.05
CA ASP A 312 -38.62 -4.57 3.67
C ASP A 312 -38.42 -5.77 4.63
N GLU A 313 -39.05 -5.67 5.81
CA GLU A 313 -39.30 -6.71 6.84
C GLU A 313 -38.24 -7.80 7.03
N ASN A 314 -36.97 -7.44 7.30
CA ASN A 314 -35.91 -8.41 7.62
C ASN A 314 -35.70 -9.55 6.60
N LYS A 315 -36.27 -9.42 5.40
CA LYS A 315 -36.31 -10.48 4.39
C LYS A 315 -34.92 -10.85 3.86
N TYR A 316 -33.99 -9.91 3.95
CA TYR A 316 -32.67 -10.03 3.35
C TYR A 316 -31.55 -9.94 4.40
N THR A 317 -30.50 -10.75 4.22
CA THR A 317 -29.27 -10.63 5.02
C THR A 317 -28.54 -9.33 4.66
N LEU A 318 -27.72 -8.80 5.57
CA LEU A 318 -26.93 -7.59 5.30
C LEU A 318 -25.97 -7.79 4.12
N ASP A 319 -25.41 -8.99 3.95
CA ASP A 319 -24.58 -9.34 2.79
C ASP A 319 -25.36 -9.26 1.47
N TYR A 320 -26.60 -9.78 1.47
CA TYR A 320 -27.46 -9.69 0.29
C TYR A 320 -27.79 -8.23 -0.06
N VAL A 321 -28.13 -7.42 0.93
CA VAL A 321 -28.41 -5.99 0.73
C VAL A 321 -27.19 -5.27 0.19
N ALA A 322 -25.99 -5.55 0.74
CA ALA A 322 -24.74 -4.97 0.26
C ALA A 322 -24.52 -5.30 -1.23
N LEU A 323 -24.61 -6.58 -1.60
CA LEU A 323 -24.41 -7.04 -2.97
C LEU A 323 -25.45 -6.43 -3.93
N LYS A 324 -26.73 -6.45 -3.55
CA LYS A 324 -27.81 -5.88 -4.38
C LYS A 324 -27.79 -4.36 -4.47
N SER A 325 -27.09 -3.69 -3.57
CA SER A 325 -26.86 -2.24 -3.63
C SER A 325 -25.58 -1.88 -4.40
N GLY A 326 -24.90 -2.84 -5.04
CA GLY A 326 -23.70 -2.59 -5.84
C GLY A 326 -22.39 -2.52 -5.07
N PHE A 327 -22.34 -3.01 -3.82
CA PHE A 327 -21.09 -3.11 -3.06
C PHE A 327 -20.42 -4.47 -3.24
N ASN A 328 -19.10 -4.48 -3.44
CA ASN A 328 -18.31 -5.71 -3.53
C ASN A 328 -18.00 -6.36 -2.16
N SER A 329 -18.21 -5.63 -1.05
CA SER A 329 -18.00 -6.19 0.29
C SER A 329 -18.95 -5.60 1.34
N LEU A 330 -19.35 -6.44 2.30
CA LEU A 330 -20.12 -6.01 3.47
C LEU A 330 -19.43 -4.90 4.25
N SER A 331 -18.10 -4.98 4.39
CA SER A 331 -17.33 -3.99 5.14
C SER A 331 -17.39 -2.60 4.50
N THR A 332 -17.37 -2.52 3.17
CA THR A 332 -17.50 -1.27 2.42
C THR A 332 -18.91 -0.71 2.54
N PHE A 333 -19.92 -1.57 2.41
CA PHE A 333 -21.32 -1.22 2.61
C PHE A 333 -21.58 -0.65 4.00
N GLN A 334 -21.18 -1.36 5.06
CA GLN A 334 -21.39 -0.92 6.45
C GLN A 334 -20.75 0.45 6.73
N ARG A 335 -19.51 0.66 6.23
CA ARG A 335 -18.82 1.95 6.37
C ARG A 335 -19.52 3.08 5.63
N ALA A 336 -19.95 2.83 4.39
CA ALA A 336 -20.70 3.81 3.61
C ALA A 336 -22.04 4.14 4.29
N PHE A 337 -22.78 3.12 4.72
CA PHE A 337 -24.06 3.29 5.41
C PHE A 337 -23.90 4.12 6.68
N CYS A 338 -22.94 3.76 7.55
CA CYS A 338 -22.63 4.55 8.75
C CYS A 338 -22.24 6.00 8.41
N LYS A 339 -21.43 6.21 7.37
CA LYS A 339 -21.00 7.56 6.95
C LYS A 339 -22.19 8.46 6.56
N TYR A 340 -23.17 7.93 5.84
CA TYR A 340 -24.28 8.74 5.31
C TYR A 340 -25.53 8.74 6.18
N LYS A 341 -25.74 7.70 7.01
CA LYS A 341 -26.90 7.60 7.90
C LYS A 341 -26.60 7.84 9.37
N GLY A 342 -25.34 7.79 9.79
CA GLY A 342 -24.93 7.99 11.19
C GLY A 342 -25.16 6.78 12.10
N ILE A 343 -25.85 5.74 11.63
CA ILE A 343 -26.13 4.49 12.34
C ILE A 343 -25.78 3.27 11.48
N THR A 344 -25.54 2.11 12.09
CA THR A 344 -25.18 0.88 11.35
C THR A 344 -26.39 0.33 10.60
N PRO A 345 -26.20 -0.46 9.52
CA PRO A 345 -27.31 -1.13 8.83
C PRO A 345 -28.17 -2.02 9.75
N GLY A 346 -27.54 -2.68 10.73
CA GLY A 346 -28.23 -3.49 11.73
C GLY A 346 -29.07 -2.63 12.68
N GLN A 347 -28.52 -1.51 13.17
CA GLN A 347 -29.28 -0.55 13.98
C GLN A 347 -30.47 0.04 13.22
N PHE A 348 -30.27 0.40 11.95
CA PHE A 348 -31.35 0.92 11.09
C PHE A 348 -32.49 -0.09 10.93
N ARG A 349 -32.12 -1.37 10.74
CA ARG A 349 -33.05 -2.50 10.63
C ARG A 349 -33.81 -2.76 11.92
N ASP A 350 -33.11 -2.77 13.06
CA ASP A 350 -33.68 -3.05 14.37
C ASP A 350 -34.38 -1.82 14.97
N GLN A 351 -34.45 -0.71 14.23
CA GLN A 351 -34.93 0.60 14.68
C GLN A 351 -34.30 1.06 16.00
N SER A 352 -33.07 0.61 16.28
CA SER A 352 -32.35 0.93 17.51
C SER A 352 -31.49 2.18 17.30
N LEU A 353 -31.75 3.23 18.08
CA LEU A 353 -30.96 4.45 18.06
C LEU A 353 -29.72 4.28 18.95
N GLY A 354 -28.56 4.18 18.32
CA GLY A 354 -27.26 4.19 18.99
C GLY A 354 -26.18 4.70 18.04
N PRO A 355 -25.09 5.31 18.55
CA PRO A 355 -24.01 5.80 17.69
C PRO A 355 -23.39 4.65 16.90
N CYS A 356 -22.91 4.92 15.68
CA CYS A 356 -22.12 3.97 14.87
C CYS A 356 -20.85 3.57 15.63
N THR A 357 -20.90 2.47 16.37
CA THR A 357 -19.73 1.70 16.78
C THR A 357 -19.65 0.50 15.84
N SER A 358 -18.54 0.35 15.12
CA SER A 358 -18.34 -0.80 14.22
C SER A 358 -18.54 -2.10 15.00
N PRO A 359 -19.36 -3.06 14.51
CA PRO A 359 -19.60 -4.29 15.25
C PRO A 359 -18.32 -5.13 15.24
N THR A 360 -17.77 -5.38 16.42
CA THR A 360 -16.86 -6.51 16.65
C THR A 360 -17.61 -7.78 16.23
N PRO A 361 -17.00 -8.70 15.47
CA PRO A 361 -17.67 -9.93 15.07
C PRO A 361 -18.09 -10.68 16.34
N LYS A 362 -19.41 -10.87 16.53
CA LYS A 362 -19.91 -11.83 17.51
C LYS A 362 -19.33 -13.19 17.12
N LYS A 363 -18.51 -13.76 18.00
CA LYS A 363 -18.07 -15.15 17.88
C LYS A 363 -19.32 -16.00 17.80
N THR A 364 -19.51 -16.68 16.67
CA THR A 364 -20.43 -17.80 16.57
C THR A 364 -19.87 -18.91 17.44
N THR A 365 -20.41 -19.06 18.65
CA THR A 365 -20.28 -20.29 19.41
C THR A 365 -21.06 -21.36 18.67
N LEU A 366 -20.34 -22.32 18.09
CA LEU A 366 -20.82 -23.67 17.86
C LEU A 366 -20.21 -24.55 18.96
#